data_AF-A0A9C8AF31-F1
#
_entry.id   AF-A0A9C8AF31-F1
#
_cell.length_a   1.000
_cell.length_b   1.000
_cell.length_c   1.000
_cell.angle_alpha   90.00
_cell.angle_beta   90.00
_cell.angle_gamma   90.00
#
_symmetry.space_group_name_H-M   'P 1'
#
loop_
_entity.id
_entity.type
_entity.pdbx_description
1 polymer ?
#
loop_
_entity_poly.entity_id
_entity_poly.type
_entity_poly.pdbx_seq_one_letter_code
_entity_poly.pdbx_strand_id
1 'polypeptide(L)'
;MGGNANAAESAMIVPVPGSNPDLFYIFTNNASSVHFSIADLSKGANGTVTLLKQLLASSTGQAIDVVPHANGKDFWVLVFNTAARVHAYKVDTSGIARLPVSSNTGVAGGTTYSISHSPDYNTLSLGWGNSRIATATIDRATGIISEFKVRVTGQVGYASAFSPDGTKLYYANGAQGYSGRPWQIDLKTGKSTQLSTTSAFGGPKLATNGKIYWTKYNHGMLSAVDKPNAAGTEAQFTLDALSLNGCRGSYNLPNQTASLLNFLKPVDFHTTIVGPGQSVGNINFGNTLIKLGEIAGIKWDDLNGDGERNENEPGMAGVTIYLDMNENGVLDEGERSTVTDEGGLYKFTGLEAGTYVVREVVPKGYRQTYPSR
;
A
#
# COMPACT_ATOMS: atom_id res chain seq x y z
N MET A 1 11.30 5.97 -14.72
CA MET A 1 10.69 5.68 -13.41
C MET A 1 11.27 4.43 -12.73
N GLY A 2 11.67 3.37 -13.46
CA GLY A 2 12.59 2.35 -12.90
C GLY A 2 12.09 0.90 -12.90
N GLY A 3 10.88 0.63 -13.38
CA GLY A 3 10.36 -0.75 -13.53
C GLY A 3 11.09 -1.55 -14.60
N ASN A 4 11.05 -2.89 -14.50
CA ASN A 4 11.70 -3.82 -15.43
C ASN A 4 10.73 -4.94 -15.85
N ALA A 5 10.84 -5.41 -17.10
CA ALA A 5 10.12 -6.58 -17.61
C ALA A 5 10.41 -7.90 -16.85
N ASN A 6 11.52 -7.94 -16.10
CA ASN A 6 11.87 -9.04 -15.21
C ASN A 6 11.04 -9.06 -13.91
N ALA A 7 10.24 -8.02 -13.62
CA ALA A 7 9.32 -8.03 -12.49
C ALA A 7 7.92 -8.45 -12.97
N ALA A 8 7.38 -9.51 -12.38
CA ALA A 8 6.01 -9.96 -12.57
C ALA A 8 4.97 -8.84 -12.33
N GLU A 9 5.29 -7.90 -11.42
CA GLU A 9 4.50 -6.70 -11.14
C GLU A 9 5.43 -5.47 -11.19
N SER A 10 5.64 -4.94 -12.38
CA SER A 10 6.67 -3.92 -12.64
C SER A 10 6.30 -2.52 -12.17
N ALA A 11 5.01 -2.22 -12.07
CA ALA A 11 4.53 -0.91 -11.66
C ALA A 11 3.13 -0.96 -11.05
N MET A 12 2.87 -0.01 -10.17
CA MET A 12 1.58 0.22 -9.55
C MET A 12 1.36 1.73 -9.35
N ILE A 13 0.20 2.21 -9.79
CA ILE A 13 -0.17 3.62 -9.72
C ILE A 13 -1.35 3.73 -8.77
N VAL A 14 -1.21 4.58 -7.74
CA VAL A 14 -2.25 4.84 -6.74
C VAL A 14 -2.29 6.34 -6.43
N PRO A 15 -3.45 6.93 -6.12
CA PRO A 15 -3.57 8.30 -5.65
C PRO A 15 -2.71 8.52 -4.41
N VAL A 16 -2.21 9.74 -4.27
CA VAL A 16 -1.64 10.20 -3.00
C VAL A 16 -2.80 10.40 -2.01
N PRO A 17 -2.74 9.85 -0.78
CA PRO A 17 -3.76 10.12 0.23
C PRO A 17 -3.91 11.62 0.47
N GLY A 18 -5.16 12.08 0.57
CA GLY A 18 -5.48 13.50 0.76
C GLY A 18 -6.61 13.96 -0.16
N SER A 19 -6.70 15.27 -0.34
CA SER A 19 -7.79 15.91 -1.09
C SER A 19 -7.45 16.25 -2.55
N ASN A 20 -6.19 16.06 -2.97
CA ASN A 20 -5.77 16.42 -4.33
C ASN A 20 -5.98 15.21 -5.28
N PRO A 21 -6.97 15.27 -6.20
CA PRO A 21 -7.27 14.16 -7.10
C PRO A 21 -6.24 13.98 -8.23
N ASP A 22 -5.36 14.97 -8.43
CA ASP A 22 -4.40 14.99 -9.52
C ASP A 22 -3.03 14.39 -9.12
N LEU A 23 -2.83 14.07 -7.84
CA LEU A 23 -1.56 13.51 -7.36
C LEU A 23 -1.60 11.99 -7.27
N PHE A 24 -0.59 11.34 -7.85
CA PHE A 24 -0.45 9.89 -7.87
C PHE A 24 0.96 9.47 -7.46
N TYR A 25 1.05 8.48 -6.57
CA TYR A 25 2.24 7.67 -6.41
C TYR A 25 2.36 6.66 -7.56
N ILE A 26 3.56 6.54 -8.10
CA ILE A 26 3.94 5.51 -9.05
C ILE A 26 5.03 4.65 -8.41
N PHE A 27 4.64 3.49 -7.91
CA PHE A 27 5.56 2.47 -7.42
C PHE A 27 6.08 1.66 -8.59
N THR A 28 7.37 1.41 -8.63
CA THR A 28 8.01 0.60 -9.67
C THR A 28 8.95 -0.42 -9.07
N ASN A 29 8.90 -1.65 -9.58
CA ASN A 29 9.74 -2.75 -9.15
C ASN A 29 10.63 -3.23 -10.31
N ASN A 30 11.90 -3.47 -10.01
CA ASN A 30 12.87 -4.01 -10.97
C ASN A 30 13.40 -5.40 -10.60
N ALA A 31 12.72 -6.12 -9.70
CA ALA A 31 13.14 -7.43 -9.17
C ALA A 31 14.41 -7.39 -8.31
N SER A 32 14.78 -6.21 -7.81
CA SER A 32 15.90 -6.02 -6.88
C SER A 32 15.64 -4.86 -5.91
N SER A 33 14.86 -3.89 -6.33
CA SER A 33 14.45 -2.73 -5.56
C SER A 33 13.07 -2.26 -5.99
N VAL A 34 12.36 -1.66 -5.04
CA VAL A 34 11.14 -0.90 -5.28
C VAL A 34 11.45 0.57 -5.08
N HIS A 35 10.99 1.38 -6.03
CA HIS A 35 11.07 2.84 -5.98
C HIS A 35 9.68 3.44 -6.10
N PHE A 36 9.50 4.67 -5.63
CA PHE A 36 8.30 5.46 -5.89
C PHE A 36 8.63 6.77 -6.61
N SER A 37 7.66 7.30 -7.33
CA SER A 37 7.67 8.64 -7.93
C SER A 37 6.32 9.30 -7.63
N ILE A 38 6.24 10.62 -7.73
CA ILE A 38 4.97 11.36 -7.65
C ILE A 38 4.71 12.00 -9.00
N ALA A 39 3.53 11.76 -9.55
CA ALA A 39 3.00 12.44 -10.72
C ALA A 39 1.87 13.38 -10.32
N ASP A 40 1.84 14.55 -10.95
CA ASP A 40 0.84 15.60 -10.79
C ASP A 40 0.18 15.86 -12.13
N LEU A 41 -1.05 15.37 -12.30
CA LEU A 41 -1.81 15.46 -13.54
C LEU A 41 -2.31 16.88 -13.84
N SER A 42 -2.34 17.77 -12.84
CA SER A 42 -2.72 19.17 -13.02
C SER A 42 -1.63 20.00 -13.73
N LYS A 43 -0.41 19.45 -13.85
CA LYS A 43 0.77 20.17 -14.38
C LYS A 43 1.17 19.68 -15.76
N GLY A 44 1.14 20.59 -16.73
CA GLY A 44 1.52 20.30 -18.11
C GLY A 44 0.43 19.55 -18.88
N ALA A 45 0.61 19.39 -20.20
CA ALA A 45 -0.45 18.88 -21.07
C ALA A 45 -0.84 17.40 -20.82
N ASN A 46 0.05 16.62 -20.20
CA ASN A 46 -0.15 15.19 -19.92
C ASN A 46 0.14 14.83 -18.45
N GLY A 47 0.18 15.81 -17.55
CA GLY A 47 0.75 15.65 -16.21
C GLY A 47 2.28 15.69 -16.18
N THR A 48 2.84 15.90 -14.99
CA THR A 48 4.29 16.03 -14.75
C THR A 48 4.72 15.13 -13.59
N VAL A 49 5.84 14.42 -13.73
CA VAL A 49 6.48 13.73 -12.60
C VAL A 49 7.23 14.75 -11.76
N THR A 50 6.70 15.08 -10.58
CA THR A 50 7.22 16.13 -9.68
C THR A 50 8.24 15.59 -8.69
N LEU A 51 8.22 14.28 -8.42
CA LEU A 51 9.24 13.59 -7.64
C LEU A 51 9.62 12.30 -8.35
N LEU A 52 10.89 12.10 -8.64
CA LEU A 52 11.35 10.97 -9.44
C LEU A 52 12.12 9.96 -8.59
N LYS A 53 11.72 8.69 -8.69
CA LYS A 53 12.52 7.49 -8.37
C LYS A 53 13.20 7.55 -6.99
N GLN A 54 12.41 7.77 -5.95
CA GLN A 54 12.85 7.64 -4.56
C GLN A 54 12.89 6.15 -4.18
N LEU A 55 13.96 5.71 -3.53
CA LEU A 55 14.09 4.32 -3.08
C LEU A 55 13.09 4.05 -1.95
N LEU A 56 12.31 2.98 -2.07
CA LEU A 56 11.40 2.49 -1.02
C LEU A 56 11.98 1.25 -0.31
N ALA A 57 12.45 0.29 -1.12
CA ALA A 57 12.94 -0.99 -0.61
C ALA A 57 14.05 -1.55 -1.50
N SER A 58 15.01 -2.23 -0.89
CA SER A 58 16.06 -3.02 -1.56
C SER A 58 15.85 -4.52 -1.31
N SER A 59 16.58 -5.35 -2.06
CA SER A 59 16.50 -6.83 -1.97
C SER A 59 15.07 -7.35 -2.21
N THR A 60 14.35 -6.71 -3.11
CA THR A 60 12.93 -7.02 -3.37
C THR A 60 12.80 -8.20 -4.34
N GLY A 61 11.70 -8.94 -4.21
CA GLY A 61 11.27 -9.88 -5.22
C GLY A 61 10.65 -9.18 -6.42
N GLN A 62 9.89 -9.92 -7.20
CA GLN A 62 9.24 -9.41 -8.41
C GLN A 62 7.82 -8.84 -8.17
N ALA A 63 7.34 -8.89 -6.94
CA ALA A 63 5.94 -8.66 -6.62
C ALA A 63 5.71 -7.48 -5.67
N ILE A 64 4.72 -6.66 -6.00
CA ILE A 64 4.22 -5.55 -5.19
C ILE A 64 2.70 -5.51 -5.25
N ASP A 65 2.07 -5.28 -4.10
CA ASP A 65 0.62 -5.17 -4.00
C ASP A 65 0.23 -4.03 -3.05
N VAL A 66 -1.01 -3.55 -3.13
CA VAL A 66 -1.52 -2.50 -2.26
C VAL A 66 -2.83 -2.95 -1.64
N VAL A 67 -2.98 -2.69 -0.35
CA VAL A 67 -4.22 -2.96 0.38
C VAL A 67 -4.63 -1.74 1.22
N PRO A 68 -5.93 -1.44 1.34
CA PRO A 68 -6.42 -0.34 2.18
C PRO A 68 -6.07 -0.55 3.64
N HIS A 69 -5.68 0.53 4.32
CA HIS A 69 -5.66 0.56 5.77
C HIS A 69 -7.10 0.42 6.31
N ALA A 70 -7.25 -0.07 7.54
CA ALA A 70 -8.55 -0.23 8.18
C ALA A 70 -9.31 1.11 8.41
N ASN A 71 -8.63 2.25 8.30
CA ASN A 71 -9.22 3.58 8.53
C ASN A 71 -9.91 4.17 7.28
N GLY A 72 -9.84 3.48 6.13
CA GLY A 72 -10.51 3.90 4.89
C GLY A 72 -9.94 5.15 4.21
N LYS A 73 -8.76 5.63 4.63
CA LYS A 73 -8.10 6.82 4.05
C LYS A 73 -6.65 6.54 3.66
N ASP A 74 -6.00 5.65 4.38
CA ASP A 74 -4.61 5.28 4.17
C ASP A 74 -4.54 3.92 3.46
N PHE A 75 -3.33 3.52 3.06
CA PHE A 75 -3.08 2.21 2.51
C PHE A 75 -1.70 1.67 2.87
N TRP A 76 -1.51 0.38 2.62
CA TRP A 76 -0.25 -0.32 2.76
C TRP A 76 0.30 -0.66 1.39
N VAL A 77 1.56 -0.32 1.12
CA VAL A 77 2.32 -0.88 0.01
C VAL A 77 3.02 -2.13 0.50
N LEU A 78 2.65 -3.27 -0.06
CA LEU A 78 3.19 -4.57 0.26
C LEU A 78 4.33 -4.90 -0.71
N VAL A 79 5.52 -5.13 -0.17
CA VAL A 79 6.70 -5.55 -0.92
C VAL A 79 7.10 -6.95 -0.48
N PHE A 80 6.99 -7.91 -1.39
CA PHE A 80 7.42 -9.28 -1.11
C PHE A 80 8.90 -9.43 -1.50
N ASN A 81 9.77 -9.65 -0.50
CA ASN A 81 11.22 -9.58 -0.69
C ASN A 81 11.87 -10.95 -0.90
N THR A 82 13.16 -10.96 -1.23
CA THR A 82 13.91 -12.20 -1.52
C THR A 82 14.24 -13.03 -0.28
N ALA A 83 14.11 -12.45 0.91
CA ALA A 83 14.27 -13.14 2.20
C ALA A 83 12.96 -13.82 2.65
N ALA A 84 11.98 -13.96 1.75
CA ALA A 84 10.65 -14.48 2.05
C ALA A 84 9.99 -13.76 3.24
N ARG A 85 10.08 -12.43 3.23
CA ARG A 85 9.33 -11.54 4.12
C ARG A 85 8.44 -10.63 3.30
N VAL A 86 7.30 -10.26 3.88
CA VAL A 86 6.44 -9.21 3.32
C VAL A 86 6.62 -7.96 4.16
N HIS A 87 7.03 -6.87 3.51
CA HIS A 87 7.15 -5.55 4.11
C HIS A 87 5.91 -4.75 3.77
N ALA A 88 5.20 -4.24 4.77
CA ALA A 88 4.06 -3.35 4.62
C ALA A 88 4.49 -1.92 4.98
N TYR A 89 4.55 -1.04 3.97
CA TYR A 89 4.86 0.38 4.16
C TYR A 89 3.54 1.15 4.23
N LYS A 90 3.29 1.83 5.35
CA LYS A 90 2.10 2.68 5.48
C LYS A 90 2.24 3.90 4.56
N VAL A 91 1.15 4.28 3.92
CA VAL A 91 1.04 5.50 3.14
C VAL A 91 -0.18 6.26 3.60
N ASP A 92 0.03 7.50 4.04
CA ASP A 92 -0.99 8.43 4.53
C ASP A 92 -0.71 9.86 4.04
N THR A 93 -1.40 10.85 4.60
CA THR A 93 -1.25 12.27 4.20
C THR A 93 0.14 12.84 4.50
N SER A 94 0.91 12.24 5.41
CA SER A 94 2.29 12.63 5.70
C SER A 94 3.29 12.09 4.67
N GLY A 95 2.87 11.11 3.86
CA GLY A 95 3.70 10.47 2.85
C GLY A 95 3.81 8.96 3.04
N ILE A 96 4.95 8.40 2.62
CA ILE A 96 5.24 6.97 2.77
C ILE A 96 6.16 6.78 3.99
N ALA A 97 5.77 5.89 4.91
CA ALA A 97 6.57 5.53 6.07
C ALA A 97 7.95 5.00 5.63
N ARG A 98 9.02 5.44 6.31
CA ARG A 98 10.39 5.01 6.00
C ARG A 98 10.67 3.56 6.38
N LEU A 99 10.09 3.11 7.50
CA LEU A 99 10.24 1.74 8.00
C LEU A 99 8.95 0.95 7.74
N PRO A 100 9.06 -0.28 7.22
CA PRO A 100 7.90 -1.14 7.05
C PRO A 100 7.59 -1.93 8.32
N VAL A 101 6.33 -2.32 8.47
CA VAL A 101 5.97 -3.45 9.31
C VAL A 101 6.36 -4.72 8.56
N SER A 102 7.20 -5.56 9.17
CA SER A 102 7.87 -6.67 8.47
C SER A 102 7.46 -8.02 9.02
N SER A 103 6.77 -8.81 8.21
CA SER A 103 6.33 -10.16 8.56
C SER A 103 7.18 -11.23 7.89
N ASN A 104 7.65 -12.20 8.67
CA ASN A 104 8.34 -13.38 8.15
C ASN A 104 7.31 -14.41 7.69
N THR A 105 7.43 -14.92 6.47
CA THR A 105 6.53 -15.96 5.97
C THR A 105 6.78 -17.33 6.60
N GLY A 106 7.93 -17.53 7.25
CA GLY A 106 8.38 -18.82 7.77
C GLY A 106 8.78 -19.82 6.68
N VAL A 107 8.73 -19.41 5.40
CA VAL A 107 9.04 -20.25 4.24
C VAL A 107 10.38 -19.80 3.68
N ALA A 108 11.45 -20.55 3.97
CA ALA A 108 12.78 -20.24 3.45
C ALA A 108 12.92 -20.56 1.95
N GLY A 109 13.68 -19.73 1.25
CA GLY A 109 14.17 -19.98 -0.11
C GLY A 109 13.16 -19.68 -1.24
N GLY A 110 13.70 -19.57 -2.45
CA GLY A 110 12.96 -19.33 -3.68
C GLY A 110 12.77 -17.84 -4.00
N THR A 111 12.85 -17.50 -5.28
CA THR A 111 12.50 -16.16 -5.76
C THR A 111 11.01 -15.91 -5.54
N THR A 112 10.66 -14.75 -5.01
CA THR A 112 9.29 -14.32 -4.75
C THR A 112 8.74 -13.63 -5.99
N TYR A 113 7.67 -14.18 -6.57
CA TYR A 113 7.17 -13.79 -7.89
C TYR A 113 5.82 -13.10 -7.88
N SER A 114 4.90 -13.46 -6.98
CA SER A 114 3.59 -12.81 -6.94
C SER A 114 3.12 -12.53 -5.52
N ILE A 115 2.41 -11.42 -5.38
CA ILE A 115 1.57 -11.09 -4.24
C ILE A 115 0.25 -10.54 -4.78
N SER A 116 -0.86 -10.99 -4.23
CA SER A 116 -2.18 -10.46 -4.57
C SER A 116 -3.12 -10.59 -3.39
N HIS A 117 -4.08 -9.69 -3.24
CA HIS A 117 -5.08 -9.75 -2.19
C HIS A 117 -6.43 -10.33 -2.67
N SER A 118 -7.21 -10.85 -1.72
CA SER A 118 -8.61 -11.19 -1.89
C SER A 118 -9.46 -9.92 -2.03
N PRO A 119 -10.67 -9.98 -2.62
CA PRO A 119 -11.52 -8.80 -2.84
C PRO A 119 -11.91 -8.02 -1.57
N ASP A 120 -11.86 -8.66 -0.39
CA ASP A 120 -12.08 -8.03 0.92
C ASP A 120 -10.79 -7.50 1.57
N TYR A 121 -9.65 -7.65 0.89
CA TYR A 121 -8.30 -7.23 1.28
C TYR A 121 -7.69 -7.93 2.50
N ASN A 122 -8.37 -8.90 3.10
CA ASN A 122 -7.93 -9.50 4.36
C ASN A 122 -7.04 -10.73 4.15
N THR A 123 -7.08 -11.35 2.96
CA THR A 123 -6.26 -12.51 2.61
C THR A 123 -5.29 -12.17 1.49
N LEU A 124 -4.04 -12.54 1.65
CA LEU A 124 -3.01 -12.43 0.63
C LEU A 124 -2.75 -13.81 0.02
N SER A 125 -2.42 -13.85 -1.26
CA SER A 125 -1.79 -14.96 -1.96
C SER A 125 -0.34 -14.60 -2.24
N LEU A 126 0.58 -15.53 -1.93
CA LEU A 126 2.02 -15.33 -2.04
C LEU A 126 2.60 -16.45 -2.90
N GLY A 127 3.27 -16.09 -3.99
CA GLY A 127 3.86 -17.03 -4.94
C GLY A 127 5.39 -17.04 -4.86
N TRP A 128 5.96 -18.23 -4.65
CA TRP A 128 7.37 -18.50 -4.90
C TRP A 128 7.47 -19.21 -6.23
N GLY A 129 8.10 -18.56 -7.20
CA GLY A 129 8.04 -18.99 -8.58
C GLY A 129 8.62 -20.37 -8.75
N ASN A 130 7.95 -21.12 -9.61
CA ASN A 130 8.24 -22.53 -9.87
C ASN A 130 8.20 -23.44 -8.64
N SER A 131 7.62 -23.03 -7.51
CA SER A 131 7.68 -23.82 -6.29
C SER A 131 6.37 -23.99 -5.52
N ARG A 132 5.69 -22.89 -5.17
CA ARG A 132 4.47 -22.98 -4.35
C ARG A 132 3.67 -21.68 -4.34
N ILE A 133 2.41 -21.81 -3.96
CA ILE A 133 1.58 -20.68 -3.54
C ILE A 133 1.14 -20.92 -2.10
N ALA A 134 1.25 -19.88 -1.27
CA ALA A 134 0.67 -19.82 0.06
C ALA A 134 -0.42 -18.75 0.13
N THR A 135 -1.24 -18.82 1.17
CA THR A 135 -2.09 -17.71 1.61
C THR A 135 -1.63 -17.20 2.96
N ALA A 136 -1.93 -15.95 3.28
CA ALA A 136 -1.70 -15.34 4.60
C ALA A 136 -2.84 -14.36 4.92
N THR A 137 -3.01 -13.99 6.17
CA THR A 137 -3.94 -12.92 6.58
C THR A 137 -3.19 -11.64 6.85
N ILE A 138 -3.77 -10.49 6.51
CA ILE A 138 -3.25 -9.18 6.92
C ILE A 138 -4.21 -8.50 7.91
N ASP A 139 -3.67 -8.06 9.03
CA ASP A 139 -4.32 -7.06 9.87
C ASP A 139 -4.09 -5.68 9.25
N ARG A 140 -5.14 -5.12 8.65
CA ARG A 140 -5.08 -3.86 7.92
C ARG A 140 -4.95 -2.63 8.83
N ALA A 141 -5.14 -2.77 10.14
CA ALA A 141 -4.91 -1.68 11.10
C ALA A 141 -3.42 -1.59 11.50
N THR A 142 -2.72 -2.71 11.56
CA THR A 142 -1.34 -2.77 12.03
C THR A 142 -0.33 -3.05 10.93
N GLY A 143 -0.76 -3.53 9.76
CA GLY A 143 0.11 -3.98 8.67
C GLY A 143 0.77 -5.33 8.93
N ILE A 144 0.47 -6.00 10.05
CA ILE A 144 1.01 -7.31 10.39
C ILE A 144 0.37 -8.38 9.51
N ILE A 145 1.21 -9.21 8.91
CA ILE A 145 0.80 -10.37 8.12
C ILE A 145 1.13 -11.66 8.88
N SER A 146 0.17 -12.58 8.96
CA SER A 146 0.23 -13.81 9.75
C SER A 146 -0.49 -14.98 9.05
N GLU A 147 -0.62 -16.13 9.74
CA GLU A 147 -1.39 -17.30 9.26
C GLU A 147 -0.95 -17.83 7.89
N PHE A 148 0.36 -17.85 7.64
CA PHE A 148 0.95 -18.35 6.40
C PHE A 148 0.65 -19.84 6.21
N LYS A 149 -0.05 -20.18 5.12
CA LYS A 149 -0.47 -21.55 4.79
C LYS A 149 -0.18 -21.87 3.34
N VAL A 150 0.72 -22.84 3.11
CA VAL A 150 0.96 -23.39 1.76
C VAL A 150 -0.32 -24.05 1.24
N ARG A 151 -0.75 -23.66 0.04
CA ARG A 151 -1.98 -24.14 -0.61
C ARG A 151 -1.71 -25.13 -1.73
N VAL A 152 -0.73 -24.82 -2.57
CA VAL A 152 -0.32 -25.67 -3.68
C VAL A 152 1.19 -25.65 -3.81
N THR A 153 1.77 -26.79 -4.18
CA THR A 153 3.20 -26.95 -4.47
C THR A 153 3.39 -27.39 -5.92
N GLY A 154 4.62 -27.26 -6.42
CA GLY A 154 4.97 -27.52 -7.81
C GLY A 154 5.23 -26.23 -8.58
N GLN A 155 5.18 -26.29 -9.90
CA GLN A 155 5.54 -25.15 -10.73
C GLN A 155 4.37 -24.16 -10.86
N VAL A 156 4.05 -23.42 -9.78
CA VAL A 156 2.77 -22.68 -9.68
C VAL A 156 2.85 -21.21 -9.27
N GLY A 157 3.91 -20.80 -8.56
CA GLY A 157 3.94 -19.52 -7.82
C GLY A 157 4.30 -18.26 -8.60
N TYR A 158 4.03 -18.17 -9.91
CA TYR A 158 4.38 -16.97 -10.69
C TYR A 158 3.28 -15.89 -10.67
N ALA A 159 2.01 -16.28 -10.64
CA ALA A 159 0.87 -15.37 -10.52
C ALA A 159 -0.38 -16.14 -10.07
N SER A 160 -1.26 -15.46 -9.34
CA SER A 160 -2.54 -15.98 -8.88
C SER A 160 -3.62 -14.89 -8.87
N ALA A 161 -4.88 -15.32 -8.80
CA ALA A 161 -6.04 -14.45 -8.64
C ALA A 161 -7.10 -15.10 -7.77
N PHE A 162 -7.71 -14.33 -6.87
CA PHE A 162 -8.86 -14.77 -6.09
C PHE A 162 -10.15 -14.73 -6.90
N SER A 163 -11.10 -15.61 -6.56
CA SER A 163 -12.51 -15.44 -6.96
C SER A 163 -13.12 -14.19 -6.31
N PRO A 164 -14.20 -13.62 -6.87
CA PRO A 164 -14.92 -12.48 -6.29
C PRO A 164 -15.34 -12.65 -4.83
N ASP A 165 -15.68 -13.87 -4.40
CA ASP A 165 -16.03 -14.17 -3.01
C ASP A 165 -14.82 -14.53 -2.12
N GLY A 166 -13.60 -14.51 -2.67
CA GLY A 166 -12.37 -14.87 -1.97
C GLY A 166 -12.23 -16.36 -1.62
N THR A 167 -13.17 -17.22 -2.01
CA THR A 167 -13.17 -18.64 -1.61
C THR A 167 -12.27 -19.53 -2.46
N LYS A 168 -11.84 -19.06 -3.62
CA LYS A 168 -11.01 -19.82 -4.57
C LYS A 168 -9.82 -19.02 -5.04
N LEU A 169 -8.79 -19.75 -5.44
CA LEU A 169 -7.60 -19.20 -6.05
C LEU A 169 -7.34 -19.85 -7.40
N TYR A 170 -7.06 -19.03 -8.40
CA TYR A 170 -6.73 -19.42 -9.76
C TYR A 170 -5.25 -19.23 -10.01
N TYR A 171 -4.62 -20.21 -10.65
CA TYR A 171 -3.18 -20.23 -10.87
C TYR A 171 -2.82 -21.15 -12.04
N ALA A 172 -1.64 -20.97 -12.63
CA ALA A 172 -1.15 -21.88 -13.65
C ALA A 172 -0.26 -22.96 -13.03
N ASN A 173 -0.45 -24.23 -13.40
CA ASN A 173 0.44 -25.32 -13.05
C ASN A 173 1.34 -25.68 -14.24
N GLY A 174 2.65 -25.57 -14.04
CA GLY A 174 3.68 -25.63 -15.07
C GLY A 174 4.40 -24.29 -15.25
N ALA A 175 5.40 -24.26 -16.13
CA ALA A 175 6.12 -23.03 -16.46
C ALA A 175 5.16 -22.02 -17.07
N GLN A 176 4.87 -20.91 -16.37
CA GLN A 176 3.94 -19.89 -16.87
C GLN A 176 4.41 -19.33 -18.21
N GLY A 177 3.45 -19.18 -19.12
CA GLY A 177 3.67 -18.81 -20.52
C GLY A 177 4.19 -19.95 -21.41
N TYR A 178 4.50 -21.13 -20.86
CA TYR A 178 5.03 -22.27 -21.61
C TYR A 178 4.22 -23.55 -21.37
N SER A 179 4.54 -24.31 -20.33
CA SER A 179 3.79 -25.53 -19.96
C SER A 179 2.64 -25.26 -18.98
N GLY A 180 2.47 -24.01 -18.54
CA GLY A 180 1.43 -23.57 -17.61
C GLY A 180 0.02 -23.91 -18.11
N ARG A 181 -0.71 -24.69 -17.32
CA ARG A 181 -2.12 -25.07 -17.52
C ARG A 181 -2.97 -24.38 -16.45
N PRO A 182 -4.22 -24.00 -16.74
CA PRO A 182 -5.05 -23.27 -15.78
C PRO A 182 -5.66 -24.21 -14.75
N TRP A 183 -5.49 -23.85 -13.48
CA TRP A 183 -6.02 -24.58 -12.33
C TRP A 183 -6.76 -23.64 -11.39
N GLN A 184 -7.61 -24.25 -10.58
CA GLN A 184 -8.34 -23.63 -9.49
C GLN A 184 -8.11 -24.46 -8.23
N ILE A 185 -7.95 -23.82 -7.08
CA ILE A 185 -8.03 -24.46 -5.76
C ILE A 185 -9.14 -23.81 -4.94
N ASP A 186 -9.95 -24.64 -4.30
CA ASP A 186 -10.92 -24.21 -3.29
C ASP A 186 -10.23 -24.06 -1.93
N LEU A 187 -10.24 -22.85 -1.36
CA LEU A 187 -9.45 -22.52 -0.16
C LEU A 187 -10.04 -23.09 1.13
N LYS A 188 -11.32 -23.48 1.12
CA LYS A 188 -11.99 -24.12 2.26
C LYS A 188 -11.66 -25.62 2.31
N THR A 189 -11.80 -26.30 1.19
CA THR A 189 -11.65 -27.77 1.09
C THR A 189 -10.24 -28.22 0.70
N GLY A 190 -9.44 -27.35 0.10
CA GLY A 190 -8.13 -27.68 -0.47
C GLY A 190 -8.21 -28.41 -1.82
N LYS A 191 -9.41 -28.65 -2.37
CA LYS A 191 -9.57 -29.38 -3.62
C LYS A 191 -9.06 -28.55 -4.80
N SER A 192 -8.09 -29.11 -5.53
CA SER A 192 -7.56 -28.52 -6.76
C SER A 192 -8.18 -29.17 -7.99
N THR A 193 -8.54 -28.37 -8.99
CA THR A 193 -9.16 -28.82 -10.25
C THR A 193 -8.48 -28.16 -11.45
N GLN A 194 -8.13 -28.95 -12.45
CA GLN A 194 -7.65 -28.45 -13.73
C GLN A 194 -8.83 -27.93 -14.57
N LEU A 195 -8.73 -26.70 -15.06
CA LEU A 195 -9.80 -26.06 -15.84
C LEU A 195 -9.69 -26.31 -17.34
N SER A 196 -8.48 -26.53 -17.84
CA SER A 196 -8.21 -26.85 -19.25
C SER A 196 -6.93 -27.67 -19.40
N THR A 197 -6.89 -28.53 -20.40
CA THR A 197 -5.67 -29.26 -20.82
C THR A 197 -4.74 -28.41 -21.67
N THR A 198 -5.22 -27.28 -22.21
CA THR A 198 -4.44 -26.34 -23.00
C THR A 198 -3.35 -25.69 -22.14
N SER A 199 -2.14 -25.57 -22.70
CA SER A 199 -0.98 -25.00 -22.02
C SER A 199 -0.63 -23.59 -22.54
N ALA A 200 0.53 -23.07 -22.10
CA ALA A 200 1.07 -21.73 -22.38
C ALA A 200 0.34 -20.58 -21.68
N PHE A 201 -0.40 -20.88 -20.61
CA PHE A 201 -1.05 -19.86 -19.79
C PHE A 201 -0.05 -19.14 -18.89
N GLY A 202 -0.15 -17.82 -18.87
CA GLY A 202 0.54 -16.92 -17.94
C GLY A 202 -0.24 -16.77 -16.64
N GLY A 203 -0.39 -15.53 -16.18
CA GLY A 203 -1.09 -15.17 -14.95
C GLY A 203 -2.56 -14.81 -15.15
N PRO A 204 -3.45 -15.29 -14.27
CA PRO A 204 -4.85 -14.84 -14.20
C PRO A 204 -4.96 -13.51 -13.44
N LYS A 205 -6.00 -12.72 -13.74
CA LYS A 205 -6.41 -11.57 -12.93
C LYS A 205 -7.93 -11.46 -12.85
N LEU A 206 -8.43 -11.11 -11.66
CA LEU A 206 -9.83 -10.76 -11.45
C LEU A 206 -10.12 -9.41 -12.11
N ALA A 207 -11.20 -9.33 -12.88
CA ALA A 207 -11.70 -8.11 -13.48
C ALA A 207 -12.83 -7.47 -12.67
N THR A 208 -13.09 -6.19 -12.90
CA THR A 208 -14.15 -5.42 -12.23
C THR A 208 -15.56 -5.92 -12.52
N ASN A 209 -15.74 -6.63 -13.63
CA ASN A 209 -17.00 -7.29 -13.99
C ASN A 209 -17.20 -8.63 -13.25
N GLY A 210 -16.34 -8.97 -12.29
CA GLY A 210 -16.42 -10.19 -11.50
C GLY A 210 -15.94 -11.45 -12.22
N LYS A 211 -15.43 -11.36 -13.45
CA LYS A 211 -14.82 -12.48 -14.18
C LYS A 211 -13.32 -12.53 -13.97
N ILE A 212 -12.70 -13.68 -14.18
CA ILE A 212 -11.23 -13.78 -14.22
C ILE A 212 -10.80 -13.90 -15.68
N TYR A 213 -9.82 -13.09 -16.07
CA TYR A 213 -9.19 -13.18 -17.39
C TYR A 213 -7.78 -13.74 -17.28
N TRP A 214 -7.37 -14.46 -18.30
CA TRP A 214 -6.11 -15.19 -18.32
C TRP A 214 -5.35 -14.94 -19.60
N THR A 215 -4.09 -14.56 -19.46
CA THR A 215 -3.16 -14.43 -20.59
C THR A 215 -2.64 -15.79 -21.05
N LYS A 216 -2.42 -15.89 -22.35
CA LYS A 216 -1.56 -16.92 -22.95
C LYS A 216 -0.36 -16.23 -23.58
N TYR A 217 0.80 -16.86 -23.50
CA TYR A 217 2.03 -16.27 -24.01
C TYR A 217 1.97 -16.02 -25.51
N ASN A 218 2.35 -14.80 -25.90
CA ASN A 218 2.42 -14.34 -27.28
C ASN A 218 1.10 -14.53 -28.05
N HIS A 219 -0.05 -14.36 -27.38
CA HIS A 219 -1.36 -14.64 -27.93
C HIS A 219 -2.27 -13.41 -27.97
N GLY A 220 -3.07 -13.25 -29.02
CA GLY A 220 -3.91 -12.07 -29.26
C GLY A 220 -5.26 -12.08 -28.53
N MET A 221 -5.52 -13.08 -27.69
CA MET A 221 -6.79 -13.24 -26.99
C MET A 221 -6.57 -13.63 -25.52
N LEU A 222 -7.51 -13.24 -24.67
CA LEU A 222 -7.60 -13.65 -23.28
C LEU A 222 -8.63 -14.76 -23.15
N SER A 223 -8.30 -15.79 -22.38
CA SER A 223 -9.30 -16.75 -21.89
C SER A 223 -10.02 -16.18 -20.68
N ALA A 224 -11.22 -16.65 -20.38
CA ALA A 224 -12.04 -16.15 -19.29
C ALA A 224 -12.59 -17.27 -18.40
N VAL A 225 -12.82 -16.94 -17.13
CA VAL A 225 -13.64 -17.72 -16.21
C VAL A 225 -14.91 -16.92 -15.96
N ASP A 226 -16.05 -17.40 -16.46
CA ASP A 226 -17.30 -16.66 -16.40
C ASP A 226 -18.01 -16.74 -15.05
N LYS A 227 -17.80 -17.83 -14.29
CA LYS A 227 -18.39 -18.05 -12.96
C LYS A 227 -17.33 -18.37 -11.89
N PRO A 228 -16.45 -17.42 -11.55
CA PRO A 228 -15.26 -17.73 -10.74
C PRO A 228 -15.50 -18.20 -9.29
N ASN A 229 -16.72 -18.04 -8.77
CA ASN A 229 -17.08 -18.60 -7.46
C ASN A 229 -17.44 -20.10 -7.53
N ALA A 230 -17.79 -20.62 -8.72
CA ALA A 230 -18.19 -22.00 -8.92
C ALA A 230 -16.98 -22.94 -9.02
N ALA A 231 -17.17 -24.22 -8.71
CA ALA A 231 -16.07 -25.19 -8.63
C ALA A 231 -15.86 -25.95 -9.94
N GLY A 232 -14.59 -26.16 -10.31
CA GLY A 232 -14.20 -26.99 -11.46
C GLY A 232 -14.84 -26.54 -12.77
N THR A 233 -15.53 -27.44 -13.46
CA THR A 233 -16.17 -27.16 -14.75
C THR A 233 -17.30 -26.13 -14.65
N GLU A 234 -17.94 -26.01 -13.49
CA GLU A 234 -19.00 -25.00 -13.27
C GLU A 234 -18.45 -23.58 -13.27
N ALA A 235 -17.13 -23.41 -13.10
CA ALA A 235 -16.48 -22.12 -13.22
C ALA A 235 -16.56 -21.52 -14.65
N GLN A 236 -16.91 -22.35 -15.65
CA GLN A 236 -17.09 -21.96 -17.05
C GLN A 236 -15.83 -21.28 -17.60
N PHE A 237 -14.75 -22.06 -17.70
CA PHE A 237 -13.51 -21.62 -18.33
C PHE A 237 -13.65 -21.68 -19.86
N THR A 238 -13.56 -20.52 -20.50
CA THR A 238 -13.72 -20.32 -21.95
C THR A 238 -12.38 -19.88 -22.54
N LEU A 239 -11.88 -20.65 -23.52
CA LEU A 239 -10.69 -20.28 -24.29
C LEU A 239 -11.00 -19.09 -25.20
N ASP A 240 -10.02 -18.20 -25.37
CA ASP A 240 -10.02 -17.13 -26.37
C ASP A 240 -11.31 -16.27 -26.37
N ALA A 241 -11.79 -15.96 -25.17
CA ALA A 241 -13.06 -15.28 -24.92
C ALA A 241 -13.04 -13.77 -25.23
N LEU A 242 -11.86 -13.12 -25.22
CA LEU A 242 -11.75 -11.67 -25.41
C LEU A 242 -10.55 -11.30 -26.28
N SER A 243 -10.78 -10.59 -27.38
CA SER A 243 -9.73 -10.06 -28.26
C SER A 243 -8.93 -8.94 -27.57
N LEU A 244 -7.61 -8.94 -27.80
CA LEU A 244 -6.71 -7.85 -27.39
C LEU A 244 -6.53 -6.77 -28.46
N ASN A 245 -7.37 -6.77 -29.52
CA ASN A 245 -7.39 -5.76 -30.57
C ASN A 245 -6.02 -5.49 -31.22
N GLY A 246 -5.29 -6.56 -31.53
CA GLY A 246 -3.97 -6.50 -32.18
C GLY A 246 -2.79 -6.51 -31.21
N CYS A 247 -3.02 -6.31 -29.90
CA CYS A 247 -2.02 -6.53 -28.87
C CYS A 247 -1.82 -8.02 -28.59
N ARG A 248 -0.70 -8.37 -27.94
CA ARG A 248 -0.39 -9.74 -27.53
C ARG A 248 -0.23 -9.84 -26.01
N GLY A 249 -0.90 -10.82 -25.42
CA GLY A 249 -0.69 -11.23 -24.04
C GLY A 249 0.70 -11.86 -23.85
N SER A 250 1.25 -11.70 -22.65
CA SER A 250 2.54 -12.29 -22.25
C SER A 250 2.37 -13.04 -20.93
N TYR A 251 3.35 -12.99 -20.03
CA TYR A 251 3.37 -13.76 -18.78
C TYR A 251 2.30 -13.36 -17.78
N ASN A 252 1.92 -12.09 -17.69
CA ASN A 252 0.95 -11.64 -16.68
C ASN A 252 0.09 -10.49 -17.21
N LEU A 253 -1.08 -10.31 -16.61
CA LEU A 253 -1.88 -9.11 -16.79
C LEU A 253 -1.46 -8.06 -15.74
N PRO A 254 -1.56 -6.76 -16.06
CA PRO A 254 -1.31 -5.69 -15.10
C PRO A 254 -2.18 -5.86 -13.84
N ASN A 255 -1.65 -5.48 -12.68
CA ASN A 255 -2.46 -5.42 -11.46
C ASN A 255 -3.56 -4.36 -11.60
N GLN A 256 -4.74 -4.69 -11.07
CA GLN A 256 -5.89 -3.79 -11.03
C GLN A 256 -5.55 -2.57 -10.18
N THR A 257 -5.13 -1.47 -10.79
CA THR A 257 -4.64 -0.30 -10.05
C THR A 257 -5.66 0.83 -9.97
N ALA A 258 -6.58 0.93 -10.95
CA ALA A 258 -7.56 2.01 -11.01
C ALA A 258 -8.92 1.67 -10.38
N SER A 259 -9.36 0.41 -10.47
CA SER A 259 -10.66 -0.02 -9.92
C SER A 259 -10.66 -0.26 -8.41
N LEU A 260 -9.46 -0.45 -7.84
CA LEU A 260 -9.24 -0.63 -6.42
C LEU A 260 -9.54 0.65 -5.62
N LEU A 261 -9.44 1.82 -6.25
CA LEU A 261 -9.41 3.12 -5.56
C LEU A 261 -10.75 3.62 -5.02
N ASN A 262 -11.81 2.80 -5.15
CA ASN A 262 -13.08 3.04 -4.48
C ASN A 262 -12.95 3.03 -2.94
N PHE A 263 -11.85 2.55 -2.35
CA PHE A 263 -11.57 2.68 -0.92
C PHE A 263 -10.88 4.00 -0.56
N LEU A 264 -10.05 4.58 -1.44
CA LEU A 264 -9.54 5.95 -1.30
C LEU A 264 -10.62 6.93 -1.73
N LYS A 265 -11.90 6.64 -1.40
CA LYS A 265 -13.06 7.36 -1.92
C LYS A 265 -12.69 8.84 -2.03
N PRO A 266 -12.74 9.45 -3.22
CA PRO A 266 -12.77 10.90 -3.25
C PRO A 266 -13.93 11.28 -2.34
N VAL A 267 -13.68 12.22 -1.43
CA VAL A 267 -14.64 13.06 -0.72
C VAL A 267 -16.10 12.58 -0.79
N ASP A 268 -16.71 12.29 0.37
CA ASP A 268 -18.10 11.90 0.54
C ASP A 268 -19.03 12.34 -0.60
N PHE A 269 -19.67 11.38 -1.26
CA PHE A 269 -20.52 11.61 -2.43
C PHE A 269 -21.99 11.31 -2.12
N HIS A 270 -22.89 11.99 -2.83
CA HIS A 270 -24.31 11.66 -2.86
C HIS A 270 -24.62 10.71 -4.01
N THR A 271 -25.48 9.71 -3.78
CA THR A 271 -26.06 8.88 -4.84
C THR A 271 -27.51 9.29 -5.03
N THR A 272 -27.92 9.55 -6.27
CA THR A 272 -29.32 9.87 -6.59
C THR A 272 -29.80 9.15 -7.85
N ILE A 273 -31.10 8.86 -7.90
CA ILE A 273 -31.76 8.20 -9.03
C ILE A 273 -32.70 9.21 -9.67
N VAL A 274 -32.58 9.43 -10.98
CA VAL A 274 -33.42 10.35 -11.75
C VAL A 274 -34.22 9.55 -12.77
N GLY A 275 -35.55 9.55 -12.64
CA GLY A 275 -36.46 8.95 -13.61
C GLY A 275 -36.81 9.88 -14.79
N PRO A 276 -37.41 9.38 -15.88
CA PRO A 276 -37.84 10.20 -17.00
C PRO A 276 -38.77 11.33 -16.55
N GLY A 277 -38.43 12.58 -16.89
CA GLY A 277 -39.21 13.77 -16.54
C GLY A 277 -39.09 14.24 -15.08
N GLN A 278 -38.25 13.62 -14.25
CA GLN A 278 -38.02 14.07 -12.88
C GLN A 278 -36.84 15.04 -12.76
N SER A 279 -36.95 15.95 -11.80
CA SER A 279 -35.87 16.85 -11.34
C SER A 279 -35.58 16.55 -9.88
N VAL A 280 -34.30 16.36 -9.54
CA VAL A 280 -33.85 16.11 -8.17
C VAL A 280 -32.95 17.26 -7.71
N GLY A 281 -33.28 17.88 -6.57
CA GLY A 281 -32.52 18.96 -5.94
C GLY A 281 -32.03 18.60 -4.54
N ASN A 282 -31.47 19.58 -3.81
CA ASN A 282 -30.96 19.44 -2.44
C ASN A 282 -29.80 18.44 -2.25
N ILE A 283 -29.00 18.24 -3.29
CA ILE A 283 -27.76 17.47 -3.22
C ILE A 283 -26.61 18.42 -2.88
N ASN A 284 -26.35 18.62 -1.58
CA ASN A 284 -25.46 19.65 -1.07
C ASN A 284 -24.11 19.08 -0.61
N PHE A 285 -23.01 19.80 -0.89
CA PHE A 285 -21.67 19.47 -0.43
C PHE A 285 -21.14 20.56 0.51
N GLY A 286 -20.46 20.17 1.58
CA GLY A 286 -19.82 21.09 2.53
C GLY A 286 -18.30 20.91 2.48
N ASN A 287 -17.56 22.02 2.37
CA ASN A 287 -16.10 22.02 2.46
C ASN A 287 -15.67 22.87 3.66
N THR A 288 -14.57 22.47 4.30
CA THR A 288 -13.87 23.30 5.29
C THR A 288 -12.38 23.31 4.96
N LEU A 289 -11.72 24.44 5.23
CA LEU A 289 -10.27 24.53 5.11
C LEU A 289 -9.64 23.71 6.24
N ILE A 290 -8.66 22.88 5.91
CA ILE A 290 -7.81 22.24 6.93
C ILE A 290 -7.03 23.35 7.62
N LYS A 291 -7.33 23.59 8.89
CA LYS A 291 -6.58 24.51 9.74
C LYS A 291 -5.51 23.69 10.46
N LEU A 292 -4.26 23.88 10.06
CA LEU A 292 -3.14 23.30 10.79
C LEU A 292 -2.93 24.07 12.10
N GLY A 293 -2.58 23.34 13.15
CA GLY A 293 -2.26 23.87 14.46
C GLY A 293 -0.82 24.37 14.57
N GLU A 294 -0.58 25.06 15.67
CA GLU A 294 0.75 25.46 16.11
C GLU A 294 0.89 25.21 17.62
N ILE A 295 2.11 24.87 18.04
CA ILE A 295 2.50 24.80 19.44
C ILE A 295 3.63 25.81 19.63
N ALA A 296 3.49 26.70 20.61
CA ALA A 296 4.51 27.68 20.93
C ALA A 296 4.65 27.80 22.44
N GLY A 297 5.84 28.19 22.88
CA GLY A 297 6.12 28.43 24.29
C GLY A 297 7.42 29.17 24.48
N ILE A 298 7.83 29.26 25.74
CA ILE A 298 9.09 29.87 26.12
C ILE A 298 9.89 28.92 27.01
N LYS A 299 11.19 28.87 26.79
CA LYS A 299 12.17 28.34 27.72
C LYS A 299 12.78 29.52 28.46
N TRP A 300 12.79 29.48 29.78
CA TRP A 300 13.41 30.49 30.63
C TRP A 300 14.44 29.86 31.55
N ASP A 301 15.34 30.71 32.05
CA ASP A 301 16.27 30.39 33.13
C ASP A 301 15.59 30.66 34.47
N ASP A 302 15.18 29.60 35.15
CA ASP A 302 14.56 29.63 36.47
C ASP A 302 15.65 29.85 37.53
N LEU A 303 15.84 31.12 37.91
CA LEU A 303 16.99 31.55 38.71
C LEU A 303 16.82 31.21 40.18
N ASN A 304 15.58 31.04 40.64
CA ASN A 304 15.28 30.75 42.04
C ASN A 304 14.92 29.27 42.28
N GLY A 305 14.65 28.52 41.20
CA GLY A 305 14.36 27.08 41.20
C GLY A 305 12.94 26.71 41.61
N ASP A 306 11.99 27.65 41.58
CA ASP A 306 10.62 27.45 42.06
C ASP A 306 9.67 26.85 41.01
N GLY A 307 10.10 26.77 39.74
CA GLY A 307 9.31 26.23 38.64
C GLY A 307 8.20 27.15 38.13
N GLU A 308 8.15 28.39 38.61
CA GLU A 308 7.34 29.46 38.06
C GLU A 308 8.23 30.38 37.20
N ARG A 309 7.62 31.27 36.40
CA ARG A 309 8.37 32.27 35.64
C ARG A 309 8.15 33.64 36.24
N ASN A 310 9.20 34.27 36.76
CA ASN A 310 9.15 35.61 37.31
C ASN A 310 9.65 36.69 36.32
N GLU A 311 9.40 37.97 36.63
CA GLU A 311 9.78 39.11 35.77
C GLU A 311 11.29 39.22 35.53
N ASN A 312 12.11 38.77 36.48
CA ASN A 312 13.57 38.86 36.41
C ASN A 312 14.23 37.62 35.78
N GLU A 313 13.44 36.68 35.26
CA GLU A 313 13.93 35.42 34.71
C GLU A 313 14.00 35.47 33.18
N PRO A 314 15.23 35.48 32.62
CA PRO A 314 15.41 35.66 31.19
C PRO A 314 14.99 34.42 30.40
N GLY A 315 14.64 34.62 29.14
CA GLY A 315 14.52 33.53 28.19
C GLY A 315 15.87 32.82 27.99
N MET A 316 15.84 31.52 27.74
CA MET A 316 17.04 30.72 27.52
C MET A 316 17.16 30.33 26.05
N ALA A 317 18.14 30.92 25.37
CA ALA A 317 18.42 30.68 23.96
C ALA A 317 19.20 29.38 23.74
N GLY A 318 19.08 28.80 22.54
CA GLY A 318 19.88 27.64 22.13
C GLY A 318 19.41 26.30 22.73
N VAL A 319 18.27 26.26 23.41
CA VAL A 319 17.71 25.04 23.98
C VAL A 319 16.88 24.32 22.94
N THR A 320 17.12 23.02 22.78
CA THR A 320 16.38 22.19 21.83
C THR A 320 15.07 21.73 22.46
N ILE A 321 13.95 22.08 21.82
CA ILE A 321 12.61 21.61 22.16
C ILE A 321 12.17 20.65 21.06
N TYR A 322 11.54 19.52 21.42
CA TYR A 322 11.13 18.50 20.48
C TYR A 322 9.75 17.91 20.80
N LEU A 323 9.13 17.33 19.78
CA LEU A 323 7.91 16.55 19.89
C LEU A 323 8.30 15.09 20.09
N ASP A 324 8.11 14.57 21.29
CA ASP A 324 8.40 13.19 21.68
C ASP A 324 7.29 12.27 21.14
N MET A 325 7.58 11.60 20.04
CA MET A 325 6.58 10.83 19.27
C MET A 325 6.40 9.41 19.80
N ASN A 326 7.37 8.89 20.54
CA ASN A 326 7.35 7.54 21.11
C ASN A 326 7.24 7.53 22.65
N GLU A 327 7.17 8.71 23.26
CA GLU A 327 7.05 8.97 24.69
C GLU A 327 8.22 8.42 25.52
N ASN A 328 9.39 8.23 24.92
CA ASN A 328 10.55 7.64 25.61
C ASN A 328 11.37 8.67 26.41
N GLY A 329 11.09 9.97 26.26
CA GLY A 329 11.80 11.04 26.97
C GLY A 329 13.18 11.41 26.43
N VAL A 330 13.54 10.96 25.23
CA VAL A 330 14.82 11.22 24.56
C VAL A 330 14.54 11.75 23.16
N LEU A 331 15.29 12.77 22.74
CA LEU A 331 15.23 13.25 21.35
C LEU A 331 15.81 12.19 20.41
N ASP A 332 14.96 11.60 19.58
CA ASP A 332 15.33 10.58 18.60
C ASP A 332 15.47 11.12 17.17
N GLU A 333 16.20 10.39 16.33
CA GLU A 333 16.32 10.70 14.91
C GLU A 333 14.95 10.63 14.22
N GLY A 334 14.50 11.78 13.69
CA GLY A 334 13.22 11.90 12.97
C GLY A 334 12.12 12.60 13.76
N GLU A 335 12.33 12.86 15.05
CA GLU A 335 11.45 13.72 15.82
C GLU A 335 11.60 15.18 15.41
N ARG A 336 10.47 15.88 15.35
CA ARG A 336 10.49 17.29 15.00
C ARG A 336 11.01 18.08 16.18
N SER A 337 12.06 18.86 15.95
CA SER A 337 12.65 19.74 16.94
C SER A 337 12.79 21.17 16.43
N THR A 338 12.91 22.11 17.36
CA THR A 338 13.24 23.50 17.13
C THR A 338 14.20 23.96 18.24
N VAL A 339 14.95 25.02 17.96
CA VAL A 339 15.85 25.64 18.93
C VAL A 339 15.23 26.95 19.39
N THR A 340 15.33 27.24 20.69
CA THR A 340 14.82 28.50 21.26
C THR A 340 15.64 29.70 20.78
N ASP A 341 14.96 30.81 20.53
CA ASP A 341 15.61 32.06 20.10
C ASP A 341 16.23 32.84 21.29
N GLU A 342 16.77 34.04 21.02
CA GLU A 342 17.38 34.91 22.04
C GLU A 342 16.45 35.24 23.22
N GLY A 343 15.13 35.27 22.98
CA GLY A 343 14.11 35.48 24.00
C GLY A 343 13.60 34.18 24.63
N GLY A 344 14.20 33.03 24.31
CA GLY A 344 13.77 31.71 24.77
C GLY A 344 12.53 31.17 24.06
N LEU A 345 12.02 31.85 23.02
CA LEU A 345 10.79 31.44 22.35
C LEU A 345 11.05 30.26 21.42
N TYR A 346 10.09 29.35 21.36
CA TYR A 346 10.07 28.25 20.39
C TYR A 346 8.69 28.11 19.74
N LYS A 347 8.66 27.57 18.52
CA LYS A 347 7.42 27.36 17.77
C LYS A 347 7.49 26.16 16.84
N PHE A 348 6.42 25.37 16.85
CA PHE A 348 6.08 24.34 15.87
C PHE A 348 4.88 24.81 15.05
N THR A 349 5.01 24.82 13.72
CA THR A 349 3.95 25.23 12.79
C THR A 349 3.53 24.08 11.89
N GLY A 350 2.31 24.15 11.33
CA GLY A 350 1.86 23.16 10.37
C GLY A 350 1.61 21.79 11.01
N LEU A 351 1.11 21.78 12.24
CA LEU A 351 0.77 20.57 12.96
C LEU A 351 -0.63 20.10 12.55
N GLU A 352 -0.79 18.81 12.30
CA GLU A 352 -2.14 18.24 12.18
C GLU A 352 -2.83 18.23 13.56
N ALA A 353 -4.16 18.17 13.57
CA ALA A 353 -4.90 18.06 14.82
C ALA A 353 -4.56 16.72 15.51
N GLY A 354 -4.09 16.80 16.76
CA GLY A 354 -3.67 15.63 17.51
C GLY A 354 -3.10 16.01 18.87
N THR A 355 -2.70 14.98 19.63
CA THR A 355 -1.99 15.14 20.90
C THR A 355 -0.49 15.08 20.62
N TYR A 356 0.26 16.01 21.21
CA TYR A 356 1.72 16.06 21.09
C TYR A 356 2.34 16.14 22.48
N VAL A 357 3.36 15.32 22.73
CA VAL A 357 4.19 15.42 23.93
C VAL A 357 5.37 16.32 23.59
N VAL A 358 5.50 17.45 24.29
CA VAL A 358 6.56 18.44 24.04
C VAL A 358 7.61 18.32 25.14
N ARG A 359 8.89 18.20 24.77
CA ARG A 359 10.01 18.02 25.69
C ARG A 359 11.18 18.92 25.35
N GLU A 360 12.07 19.10 26.32
CA GLU A 360 13.37 19.72 26.10
C GLU A 360 14.50 18.70 26.15
N VAL A 361 15.57 18.96 25.41
CA VAL A 361 16.87 18.38 25.72
C VAL A 361 17.49 19.24 26.82
N VAL A 362 17.44 18.75 28.06
CA VAL A 362 17.92 19.50 29.23
C VAL A 362 19.39 19.90 29.02
N PRO A 363 19.71 21.21 29.03
CA PRO A 363 21.07 21.68 28.84
C PRO A 363 22.04 21.12 29.89
N LYS A 364 23.30 20.90 29.49
CA LYS A 364 24.33 20.39 30.41
C LYS A 364 24.50 21.34 31.60
N GLY A 365 24.39 20.81 32.82
CA GLY A 365 24.51 21.58 34.06
C GLY A 365 23.19 22.15 34.58
N TYR A 366 22.08 21.96 33.85
CA TYR A 366 20.75 22.37 34.26
C TYR A 366 19.92 21.17 34.74
N ARG A 367 18.90 21.44 35.55
CA ARG A 367 17.81 20.52 35.87
C ARG A 367 16.51 21.19 35.46
N GLN A 368 15.61 20.44 34.83
CA GLN A 368 14.27 20.92 34.52
C GLN A 368 13.47 21.13 35.81
N THR A 369 12.94 22.34 36.01
CA THR A 369 12.06 22.71 37.13
C THR A 369 10.58 22.78 36.73
N TYR A 370 10.29 23.03 35.44
CA TYR A 370 8.95 23.04 34.88
C TYR A 370 8.88 22.41 33.46
N PRO A 371 7.77 21.77 33.07
CA PRO A 371 6.70 21.27 33.96
C PRO A 371 7.25 20.26 34.96
N SER A 372 6.76 20.30 36.20
CA SER A 372 7.05 19.27 37.19
C SER A 372 6.23 18.01 36.91
N ARG A 373 6.80 16.85 37.22
CA ARG A 373 6.12 15.55 37.07
C ARG A 373 5.06 15.35 38.14
#